data_AF-A0A2V6VQ81-F1
#
_entry.id   AF-A0A2V6VQ81-F1
#
_cell.length_a   1.000
_cell.length_b   1.000
_cell.length_c   1.000
_cell.angle_alpha   90.00
_cell.angle_beta   90.00
_cell.angle_gamma   90.00
#
_symmetry.space_group_name_H-M   'P 1'
#
loop_
_entity.id
_entity.type
_entity.pdbx_description
1 polymer ?
#
loop_
_entity_poly.entity_id
_entity_poly.type
_entity_poly.pdbx_seq_one_letter_code
_entity_poly.pdbx_strand_id
1 'polypeptide(L)'
;MRIVASVALTLVLAWSGPAFAQPRPAGFPDVIGALKATPGCLGVETAHTPGGKRVIFAWFESKKALVDWYHGDVHQKAMKTAFPDLRFDRQPLPDLAEDSGPILAIVSVKLIDAPMPNTTAAIASIGIELYGPLPGGVAVGGRFAPEALKVRGLREIPLGMVHGQPR
;
A
#
# COMPACT_ATOMS: atom_id res chain seq x y z
N MET A 1 33.77 -26.67 -41.75
CA MET A 1 34.27 -25.71 -40.74
C MET A 1 33.73 -24.33 -41.07
N ARG A 2 32.70 -23.87 -40.34
CA ARG A 2 32.25 -22.47 -40.27
C ARG A 2 31.27 -22.36 -39.09
N ILE A 3 31.63 -21.51 -38.14
CA ILE A 3 31.00 -21.31 -36.84
C ILE A 3 29.71 -20.49 -37.05
N VAL A 4 28.58 -20.95 -36.51
CA VAL A 4 27.38 -20.10 -36.33
C VAL A 4 27.19 -19.94 -34.83
N ALA A 5 27.33 -18.69 -34.40
CA ALA A 5 27.51 -18.28 -33.03
C ALA A 5 26.23 -18.40 -32.20
N SER A 6 26.40 -18.94 -31.00
CA SER A 6 25.44 -18.95 -29.90
C SER A 6 25.11 -17.52 -29.46
N VAL A 7 23.82 -17.21 -29.26
CA VAL A 7 23.40 -16.10 -28.40
C VAL A 7 22.63 -16.71 -27.22
N ALA A 8 23.37 -17.02 -26.16
CA ALA A 8 22.80 -17.32 -24.86
C ALA A 8 22.34 -16.00 -24.23
N LEU A 9 21.03 -15.80 -24.13
CA LEU A 9 20.42 -14.69 -23.43
C LEU A 9 20.52 -14.94 -21.92
N THR A 10 21.67 -14.62 -21.32
CA THR A 10 21.85 -14.56 -19.87
C THR A 10 21.17 -13.30 -19.33
N LEU A 11 19.89 -13.41 -18.99
CA LEU A 11 19.20 -12.43 -18.15
C LEU A 11 19.83 -12.46 -16.75
N VAL A 12 20.68 -11.48 -16.49
CA VAL A 12 21.24 -11.20 -15.17
C VAL A 12 20.10 -10.74 -14.26
N LEU A 13 19.58 -11.65 -13.44
CA LEU A 13 18.76 -11.34 -12.26
C LEU A 13 19.65 -10.66 -11.21
N ALA A 14 19.97 -9.40 -11.42
CA ALA A 14 20.67 -8.58 -10.44
C ALA A 14 19.68 -8.05 -9.38
N TRP A 15 19.67 -8.78 -8.26
CA TRP A 15 19.61 -8.31 -6.88
C TRP A 15 18.46 -7.38 -6.47
N SER A 16 17.56 -7.93 -5.67
CA SER A 16 16.99 -7.21 -4.54
C SER A 16 17.24 -8.06 -3.30
N GLY A 17 18.22 -7.68 -2.48
CA GLY A 17 18.36 -8.25 -1.15
C GLY A 17 17.06 -8.02 -0.36
N PRO A 18 16.71 -8.88 0.61
CA PRO A 18 15.53 -8.67 1.42
C PRO A 18 15.67 -7.32 2.13
N ALA A 19 14.73 -6.41 1.91
CA ALA A 19 14.60 -5.20 2.68
C ALA A 19 14.19 -5.63 4.11
N PHE A 20 15.17 -5.81 4.98
CA PHE A 20 14.93 -6.09 6.39
C PHE A 20 14.04 -5.00 6.98
N ALA A 21 12.97 -5.43 7.67
CA ALA A 21 12.07 -4.52 8.36
C ALA A 21 12.86 -3.67 9.36
N GLN A 22 13.00 -2.38 9.07
CA GLN A 22 13.65 -1.44 9.98
C GLN A 22 12.85 -1.38 11.29
N PRO A 23 13.51 -1.42 12.46
CA PRO A 23 12.83 -1.37 13.75
C PRO A 23 12.01 -0.10 13.89
N ARG A 24 10.81 -0.22 14.50
CA ARG A 24 9.92 0.91 14.74
C ARG A 24 10.59 1.89 15.72
N PRO A 25 10.57 3.21 15.47
CA PRO A 25 11.01 4.20 16.45
C PRO A 25 10.25 4.02 17.77
N ALA A 26 10.97 4.08 18.90
CA ALA A 26 10.36 3.98 20.21
C ALA A 26 9.28 5.07 20.39
N GLY A 27 8.08 4.68 20.86
CA GLY A 27 6.95 5.59 21.07
C GLY A 27 6.06 5.84 19.85
N PHE A 28 6.45 5.43 18.63
CA PHE A 28 5.57 5.47 17.47
C PHE A 28 4.56 4.30 17.53
N PRO A 29 3.25 4.53 17.29
CA PRO A 29 2.26 3.47 17.41
C PRO A 29 2.37 2.41 16.29
N ASP A 30 1.81 1.22 16.54
CA ASP A 30 1.74 0.15 15.54
C ASP A 30 0.65 0.42 14.49
N VAL A 31 0.95 1.28 13.52
CA VAL A 31 -0.01 1.64 12.47
C VAL A 31 -0.40 0.43 11.63
N ILE A 32 0.54 -0.47 11.29
CA ILE A 32 0.26 -1.63 10.44
C ILE A 32 -0.60 -2.66 11.17
N GLY A 33 -0.24 -2.99 12.42
CA GLY A 33 -1.03 -3.90 13.24
C GLY A 33 -2.44 -3.36 13.50
N ALA A 34 -2.56 -2.06 13.78
CA ALA A 34 -3.86 -1.44 14.00
C ALA A 34 -4.72 -1.38 12.73
N LEU A 35 -4.14 -1.07 11.56
CA LEU A 35 -4.85 -1.17 10.29
C LEU A 35 -5.41 -2.58 10.07
N LYS A 36 -4.59 -3.62 10.25
CA LYS A 36 -5.02 -5.02 10.10
C LYS A 36 -6.14 -5.42 11.08
N ALA A 37 -6.18 -4.80 12.25
CA ALA A 37 -7.21 -5.04 13.26
C ALA A 37 -8.46 -4.16 13.10
N THR A 38 -8.45 -3.19 12.19
CA THR A 38 -9.55 -2.24 12.03
C THR A 38 -10.73 -2.91 11.33
N PRO A 39 -11.95 -2.86 11.91
CA PRO A 39 -13.16 -3.33 11.24
C PRO A 39 -13.33 -2.67 9.85
N GLY A 40 -13.57 -3.50 8.83
CA GLY A 40 -13.71 -3.04 7.46
C GLY A 40 -12.39 -2.73 6.72
N CYS A 41 -11.22 -2.90 7.37
CA CYS A 41 -9.95 -2.99 6.66
C CYS A 41 -9.74 -4.43 6.15
N LEU A 42 -9.84 -4.61 4.84
CA LEU A 42 -9.84 -5.90 4.14
C LEU A 42 -8.44 -6.51 3.95
N GLY A 43 -7.40 -5.69 4.07
CA GLY A 43 -6.02 -6.15 3.94
C GLY A 43 -5.03 -4.99 4.00
N VAL A 44 -3.78 -5.31 4.33
CA VAL A 44 -2.69 -4.35 4.41
C VAL A 44 -1.42 -4.97 3.85
N GLU A 45 -0.83 -4.33 2.85
CA GLU A 45 0.46 -4.67 2.27
C GLU A 45 1.46 -3.55 2.46
N THR A 46 2.75 -3.90 2.49
CA THR A 46 3.83 -2.92 2.60
C THR A 46 4.91 -3.16 1.57
N ALA A 47 5.47 -2.08 1.03
CA ALA A 47 6.54 -2.15 0.05
C ALA A 47 7.61 -1.07 0.27
N HIS A 48 8.72 -1.20 -0.42
CA HIS A 48 9.74 -0.15 -0.55
C HIS A 48 9.90 0.22 -2.02
N THR A 49 9.96 1.51 -2.31
CA THR A 49 10.29 2.00 -3.65
C THR A 49 11.81 2.11 -3.80
N PRO A 50 12.34 1.99 -5.03
CA PRO A 50 13.77 2.26 -5.29
C PRO A 50 14.21 3.66 -4.84
N GLY A 51 13.31 4.64 -4.83
CA GLY A 51 13.57 6.01 -4.36
C GLY A 51 13.58 6.20 -2.83
N GLY A 52 13.56 5.10 -2.05
CA GLY A 52 13.65 5.12 -0.59
C GLY A 52 12.33 5.37 0.14
N LYS A 53 11.19 5.46 -0.56
CA LYS A 53 9.88 5.55 0.09
C LYS A 53 9.47 4.19 0.65
N ARG A 54 8.96 4.19 1.88
CA ARG A 54 8.18 3.11 2.47
C ARG A 54 6.72 3.32 2.09
N VAL A 55 6.03 2.28 1.67
CA VAL A 55 4.65 2.38 1.17
C VAL A 55 3.75 1.40 1.92
N ILE A 56 2.56 1.86 2.32
CA ILE A 56 1.48 1.06 2.86
C ILE A 56 0.33 1.07 1.85
N PHE A 57 -0.21 -0.10 1.55
CA PHE A 57 -1.44 -0.25 0.80
C PHE A 57 -2.47 -0.83 1.77
N ALA A 58 -3.54 -0.10 2.07
CA ALA A 58 -4.62 -0.55 2.93
C ALA A 58 -5.94 -0.48 2.17
N TRP A 59 -6.67 -1.60 2.14
CA TRP A 59 -7.97 -1.67 1.47
C TRP A 59 -9.07 -1.59 2.50
N PHE A 60 -9.98 -0.63 2.34
CA PHE A 60 -11.17 -0.48 3.16
C PHE A 60 -12.40 -0.89 2.35
N GLU A 61 -13.35 -1.56 2.99
CA GLU A 61 -14.59 -2.01 2.34
C GLU A 61 -15.54 -0.87 1.97
N SER A 62 -15.40 0.28 2.63
CA SER A 62 -16.30 1.43 2.47
C SER A 62 -15.64 2.74 2.91
N LYS A 63 -16.27 3.86 2.53
CA LYS A 63 -15.96 5.19 3.09
C LYS A 63 -16.03 5.19 4.62
N LYS A 64 -17.09 4.59 5.19
CA LYS A 64 -17.27 4.50 6.64
C LYS A 64 -16.08 3.85 7.33
N ALA A 65 -15.62 2.69 6.85
CA ALA A 65 -14.48 1.99 7.47
C ALA A 65 -13.19 2.84 7.44
N LEU A 66 -12.94 3.56 6.35
CA LEU A 66 -11.80 4.48 6.24
C LEU A 66 -11.94 5.71 7.15
N VAL A 67 -13.14 6.27 7.28
CA VAL A 67 -13.41 7.41 8.16
C VAL A 67 -13.33 7.00 9.64
N ASP A 68 -13.84 5.82 10.00
CA ASP A 68 -13.71 5.26 11.33
C ASP A 68 -12.22 5.05 11.69
N TRP A 69 -11.41 4.52 10.75
CA TRP A 69 -9.95 4.46 10.90
C TRP A 69 -9.33 5.85 11.09
N TYR A 70 -9.73 6.83 10.27
CA TYR A 70 -9.22 8.19 10.37
C TYR A 70 -9.45 8.78 11.76
N HIS A 71 -10.61 8.54 12.37
CA HIS A 71 -10.92 9.01 13.72
C HIS A 71 -10.36 8.10 14.84
N GLY A 72 -9.86 6.92 14.52
CA GLY A 72 -9.35 5.95 15.49
C GLY A 72 -8.09 6.44 16.23
N ASP A 73 -7.97 6.01 17.50
CA ASP A 73 -6.92 6.44 18.42
C ASP A 73 -5.50 6.23 17.88
N VAL A 74 -5.26 5.10 17.21
CA VAL A 74 -3.93 4.79 16.68
C VAL A 74 -3.55 5.73 15.55
N HIS A 75 -4.47 6.02 14.62
CA HIS A 75 -4.23 6.96 13.54
C HIS A 75 -4.01 8.37 14.08
N GLN A 76 -4.90 8.83 14.97
CA GLN A 76 -4.80 10.16 15.58
C GLN A 76 -3.50 10.33 16.37
N LYS A 77 -3.10 9.31 17.14
CA LYS A 77 -1.82 9.31 17.85
C LYS A 77 -0.64 9.33 16.88
N ALA A 78 -0.68 8.57 15.80
CA ALA A 78 0.38 8.57 14.78
C ALA A 78 0.54 9.95 14.13
N MET A 79 -0.58 10.58 13.75
CA MET A 79 -0.59 11.92 13.14
C MET A 79 -0.09 12.98 14.12
N LYS A 80 -0.49 12.93 15.39
CA LYS A 80 0.01 13.85 16.42
C LYS A 80 1.50 13.64 16.73
N THR A 81 1.99 12.40 16.73
CA THR A 81 3.43 12.12 16.91
C THR A 81 4.25 12.59 15.71
N ALA A 82 3.74 12.42 14.49
CA ALA A 82 4.43 12.83 13.26
C ALA A 82 4.39 14.35 13.02
N PHE A 83 3.28 14.99 13.38
CA PHE A 83 3.01 16.41 13.11
C PHE A 83 2.38 17.09 14.35
N PRO A 84 3.15 17.30 15.43
CA PRO A 84 2.62 17.77 16.71
C PRO A 84 1.97 19.15 16.66
N ASP A 85 2.43 20.01 15.75
CA ASP A 85 1.96 21.40 15.61
C ASP A 85 0.86 21.57 14.55
N LEU A 86 0.56 20.51 13.77
CA LEU A 86 -0.49 20.55 12.77
C LEU A 86 -1.83 20.13 13.36
N ARG A 87 -2.87 20.91 13.07
CA ARG A 87 -4.26 20.57 13.36
C ARG A 87 -4.98 20.14 12.10
N PHE A 88 -5.72 19.05 12.18
CA PHE A 88 -6.47 18.48 11.07
C PHE A 88 -7.97 18.57 11.37
N ASP A 89 -8.51 19.79 11.33
CA ASP A 89 -9.88 20.08 11.80
C ASP A 89 -10.95 19.97 10.69
N ARG A 90 -10.64 19.27 9.60
CA ARG A 90 -11.57 19.06 8.48
C ARG A 90 -12.25 17.71 8.56
N GLN A 91 -13.53 17.67 8.17
CA GLN A 91 -14.23 16.40 7.97
C GLN A 91 -13.51 15.61 6.87
N PRO A 92 -13.19 14.32 7.09
CA PRO A 92 -12.59 13.49 6.06
C PRO A 92 -13.62 13.17 4.96
N LEU A 93 -13.22 13.38 3.70
CA LEU A 93 -13.97 12.98 2.49
C LEU A 93 -15.41 13.51 2.44
N PRO A 94 -15.65 14.83 2.60
CA PRO A 94 -17.01 15.37 2.66
C PRO A 94 -17.77 15.17 1.34
N ASP A 95 -17.07 15.19 0.20
CA ASP A 95 -17.67 15.11 -1.13
C ASP A 95 -17.78 13.68 -1.69
N LEU A 96 -17.30 12.67 -0.96
CA LEU A 96 -17.38 11.27 -1.37
C LEU A 96 -18.73 10.68 -0.93
N ALA A 97 -19.46 10.03 -1.82
CA ALA A 97 -20.72 9.37 -1.45
C ALA A 97 -20.48 8.21 -0.45
N GLU A 98 -21.43 7.98 0.46
CA GLU A 98 -21.31 6.91 1.47
C GLU A 98 -21.25 5.51 0.85
N ASP A 99 -21.89 5.31 -0.29
CA ASP A 99 -21.97 4.06 -1.04
C ASP A 99 -20.93 3.95 -2.16
N SER A 100 -19.83 4.72 -2.10
CA SER A 100 -18.75 4.73 -3.11
C SER A 100 -18.00 3.40 -3.26
N GLY A 101 -18.35 2.39 -2.46
CA GLY A 101 -17.72 1.07 -2.47
C GLY A 101 -16.33 1.08 -1.83
N PRO A 102 -15.49 0.08 -2.15
CA PRO A 102 -14.21 -0.09 -1.48
C PRO A 102 -13.16 0.95 -1.91
N ILE A 103 -12.26 1.28 -0.99
CA ILE A 103 -11.23 2.31 -1.15
C ILE A 103 -9.86 1.72 -0.84
N LEU A 104 -8.91 1.89 -1.75
CA LEU A 104 -7.49 1.68 -1.51
C LEU A 104 -6.88 2.99 -1.01
N ALA A 105 -6.32 2.98 0.20
CA ALA A 105 -5.44 4.01 0.70
C ALA A 105 -3.98 3.62 0.47
N ILE A 106 -3.22 4.49 -0.20
CA ILE A 106 -1.78 4.36 -0.39
C ILE A 106 -1.09 5.43 0.43
N VAL A 107 -0.30 5.02 1.41
CA VAL A 107 0.51 5.93 2.22
C VAL A 107 1.97 5.74 1.85
N SER A 108 2.62 6.77 1.34
CA SER A 108 4.06 6.74 1.06
C SER A 108 4.80 7.69 1.99
N VAL A 109 5.85 7.20 2.64
CA VAL A 109 6.68 7.96 3.58
C VAL A 109 8.13 7.86 3.17
N LYS A 110 8.81 9.00 3.05
CA LYS A 110 10.26 9.09 2.97
C LYS A 110 10.77 9.72 4.25
N LEU A 111 11.75 9.08 4.87
CA LEU A 111 12.44 9.61 6.05
C LEU A 111 13.68 10.40 5.61
N ILE A 112 14.11 11.34 6.43
CA ILE A 112 15.39 12.02 6.28
C ILE A 112 16.49 11.07 6.74
N ASP A 113 17.50 10.87 5.90
CA ASP A 113 18.61 9.95 6.19
C ASP A 113 19.59 10.52 7.24
N ALA A 114 19.54 11.82 7.52
CA ALA A 114 20.41 12.51 8.46
C ALA A 114 19.86 12.50 9.90
N PRO A 115 20.67 12.15 10.92
CA PRO A 115 20.27 12.28 12.32
C PRO A 115 20.08 13.76 12.66
N MET A 116 18.86 14.16 13.03
CA MET A 116 18.61 15.45 13.66
C MET A 116 18.50 15.26 15.18
N PRO A 117 19.19 16.08 16.00
CA PRO A 117 19.03 16.04 17.44
C PRO A 117 17.56 16.24 17.84
N ASN A 118 17.07 15.45 18.79
CA ASN A 118 15.74 15.58 19.40
C ASN A 118 14.51 15.42 18.46
N THR A 119 14.60 14.69 17.35
CA THR A 119 13.43 14.40 16.49
C THR A 119 13.13 12.91 16.39
N THR A 120 11.84 12.56 16.51
CA THR A 120 11.30 11.17 16.58
C THR A 120 11.18 10.48 15.22
N ALA A 121 12.16 10.71 14.31
CA ALA A 121 12.17 10.47 12.87
C ALA A 121 11.64 11.67 12.06
N ALA A 122 12.56 12.32 11.35
CA ALA A 122 12.23 13.46 10.53
C ALA A 122 11.69 12.98 9.19
N ILE A 123 10.39 13.19 8.95
CA ILE A 123 9.72 12.81 7.70
C ILE A 123 10.13 13.82 6.62
N ALA A 124 10.81 13.35 5.58
CA ALA A 124 11.17 14.18 4.42
C ALA A 124 9.95 14.45 3.54
N SER A 125 9.08 13.44 3.39
CA SER A 125 7.82 13.57 2.66
C SER A 125 6.83 12.51 3.10
N ILE A 126 5.55 12.87 3.18
CA ILE A 126 4.43 11.93 3.30
C ILE A 126 3.40 12.23 2.19
N GLY A 127 2.86 11.17 1.58
CA GLY A 127 1.72 11.24 0.68
C GLY A 127 0.66 10.24 1.12
N ILE A 128 -0.60 10.66 1.13
CA ILE A 128 -1.77 9.80 1.38
C ILE A 128 -2.70 9.98 0.18
N GLU A 129 -2.85 8.93 -0.61
CA GLU A 129 -3.64 8.92 -1.84
C GLU A 129 -4.74 7.86 -1.73
N LEU A 130 -5.93 8.18 -2.25
CA LEU A 130 -7.12 7.32 -2.14
C LEU A 130 -7.63 6.98 -3.54
N TYR A 131 -7.86 5.69 -3.79
CA TYR A 131 -8.29 5.17 -5.08
C TYR A 131 -9.47 4.21 -4.92
N GLY A 132 -10.42 4.27 -5.84
CA GLY A 132 -11.48 3.25 -5.98
C GLY A 132 -11.12 2.24 -7.08
N PRO A 133 -11.40 0.95 -6.92
CA PRO A 133 -11.20 -0.01 -8.01
C PRO A 133 -12.24 0.22 -9.11
N LEU A 134 -11.78 0.30 -10.36
CA LEU A 134 -12.66 0.32 -11.51
C LEU A 134 -13.26 -1.07 -11.77
N PRO A 135 -14.49 -1.15 -12.30
CA PRO A 135 -15.12 -2.42 -12.66
C PRO A 135 -14.46 -3.06 -13.88
N GLY A 136 -14.67 -4.37 -14.05
CA GLY A 136 -14.30 -5.09 -15.28
C GLY A 136 -12.82 -5.48 -15.40
N GLY A 137 -12.06 -5.43 -14.29
CA GLY A 137 -10.66 -5.85 -14.27
C GLY A 137 -10.47 -7.35 -14.50
N VAL A 138 -9.20 -7.77 -14.60
CA VAL A 138 -8.80 -9.18 -14.73
C VAL A 138 -7.67 -9.49 -13.75
N ALA A 139 -7.76 -10.63 -13.08
CA ALA A 139 -6.74 -11.21 -12.23
C ALA A 139 -6.39 -12.61 -12.75
N VAL A 140 -5.10 -12.91 -12.93
CA VAL A 140 -4.64 -14.21 -13.46
C VAL A 140 -3.67 -14.84 -12.47
N GLY A 141 -4.00 -16.00 -11.92
CA GLY A 141 -3.19 -16.69 -10.92
C GLY A 141 -3.13 -16.03 -9.54
N GLY A 142 -3.87 -14.95 -9.34
CA GLY A 142 -3.86 -14.16 -8.12
C GLY A 142 -4.01 -12.67 -8.45
N ARG A 143 -3.99 -11.85 -7.41
CA ARG A 143 -4.10 -10.40 -7.50
C ARG A 143 -3.38 -9.73 -6.35
N PHE A 144 -3.08 -8.45 -6.56
CA PHE A 144 -2.45 -7.60 -5.54
C PHE A 144 -3.41 -7.24 -4.40
N ALA A 145 -4.66 -6.90 -4.73
CA ALA A 145 -5.68 -6.63 -3.73
C ALA A 145 -6.09 -7.92 -2.99
N PRO A 146 -6.48 -7.84 -1.69
CA PRO A 146 -6.89 -9.01 -0.91
C PRO A 146 -8.14 -9.68 -1.50
N GLU A 147 -8.25 -11.00 -1.33
CA GLU A 147 -9.38 -11.80 -1.83
C GLU A 147 -10.75 -11.34 -1.29
N ALA A 148 -10.77 -10.76 -0.09
CA ALA A 148 -11.96 -10.19 0.53
C ALA A 148 -12.51 -8.98 -0.25
N LEU A 149 -11.65 -8.23 -0.98
CA LEU A 149 -12.07 -7.07 -1.77
C LEU A 149 -12.93 -7.52 -2.96
N LYS A 150 -14.19 -7.07 -3.00
CA LYS A 150 -15.10 -7.34 -4.11
C LYS A 150 -15.05 -6.19 -5.13
N VAL A 151 -14.74 -6.55 -6.37
CA VAL A 151 -14.68 -5.60 -7.50
C VAL A 151 -15.69 -6.04 -8.55
N ARG A 152 -16.60 -5.15 -8.92
CA ARG A 152 -17.68 -5.44 -9.87
C ARG A 152 -17.11 -5.88 -11.22
N GLY A 153 -17.50 -7.07 -11.67
CA GLY A 153 -17.07 -7.60 -12.97
C GLY A 153 -15.60 -8.00 -13.05
N LEU A 154 -14.89 -8.12 -11.92
CA LEU A 154 -13.53 -8.68 -11.90
C LEU A 154 -13.58 -10.14 -12.36
N ARG A 155 -12.78 -10.45 -13.39
CA ARG A 155 -12.60 -11.83 -13.85
C ARG A 155 -11.37 -12.42 -13.19
N GLU A 156 -11.54 -13.50 -12.45
CA GLU A 156 -10.44 -14.25 -11.85
C GLU A 156 -10.19 -15.53 -12.67
N ILE A 157 -8.99 -15.67 -13.20
CA ILE A 157 -8.59 -16.75 -14.11
C ILE A 157 -7.41 -17.52 -13.47
N PRO A 158 -7.57 -18.80 -13.10
CA PRO A 158 -6.45 -19.59 -12.61
C PRO A 158 -5.37 -19.77 -13.69
N LEU A 159 -4.09 -19.74 -13.30
CA LEU A 159 -2.96 -19.84 -14.25
C LEU A 159 -3.03 -21.08 -15.15
N GLY A 160 -3.49 -22.22 -14.62
CA GLY A 160 -3.64 -23.47 -15.38
C GLY A 160 -4.69 -23.43 -16.49
N MET A 161 -5.59 -22.43 -16.50
CA MET A 161 -6.60 -22.25 -17.55
C MET A 161 -6.15 -21.32 -18.68
N VAL A 162 -4.95 -20.73 -18.60
CA VAL A 162 -4.36 -19.94 -19.69
C VAL A 162 -3.75 -20.87 -20.73
N HIS A 163 -4.59 -21.70 -21.36
CA HIS A 163 -4.19 -22.35 -22.61
C HIS A 163 -4.50 -21.36 -23.73
N GLY A 164 -3.44 -20.80 -24.32
CA GLY A 164 -3.57 -19.81 -25.39
C GLY A 164 -4.40 -20.39 -26.53
N GLN A 165 -5.58 -19.82 -26.78
CA GLN A 165 -6.16 -19.96 -28.10
C GLN A 165 -5.29 -19.15 -29.06
N PRO A 166 -4.68 -19.78 -30.07
CA PRO A 166 -4.04 -19.02 -31.14
C PRO A 166 -5.11 -18.13 -31.78
N ARG A 167 -4.77 -16.85 -31.92
CA ARG A 167 -5.56 -15.88 -32.69
C ARG A 167 -5.51 -16.23 -34.17
#